data_AF-A0A934ZEF8-F1
#
_entry.id   AF-A0A934ZEF8-F1
#
_cell.length_a   1.000
_cell.length_b   1.000
_cell.length_c   1.000
_cell.angle_alpha   90.00
_cell.angle_beta   90.00
_cell.angle_gamma   90.00
#
_symmetry.space_group_name_H-M   'P 1'
#
loop_
_entity.id
_entity.type
_entity.pdbx_description
1 polymer ?
#
loop_
_entity_poly.entity_id
_entity_poly.type
_entity_poly.pdbx_seq_one_letter_code
_entity_poly.pdbx_strand_id
1 'polypeptide(L)'
;MSGGSGASAGLARPTTTTATPSAAPVMQAAPPPPSVDATGEAGRRVANRLRDMREAEQVNVGSGGARFVAGHSLMLRGGTWTEDNLPTGARVLRVRAMARSWFTLLRLRPALREVLSVGHSLRFRLDNGRIIEVSDAAPDTADSEIEAFLR
;
A
#
# COMPACT_ATOMS: atom_id res chain seq x y z
N MET A 1 -30.75 44.71 -22.47
CA MET A 1 -32.01 45.11 -21.79
C MET A 1 -33.16 44.33 -22.46
N SER A 2 -34.20 43.98 -21.69
CA SER A 2 -35.25 42.94 -21.92
C SER A 2 -34.80 41.57 -21.39
N GLY A 3 -35.23 41.06 -20.21
CA GLY A 3 -36.58 41.02 -19.61
C GLY A 3 -37.40 39.93 -20.30
N GLY A 4 -38.06 38.94 -19.69
CA GLY A 4 -38.38 38.54 -18.31
C GLY A 4 -38.83 37.06 -18.34
N SER A 5 -38.58 36.28 -17.27
CA SER A 5 -39.55 35.87 -16.23
C SER A 5 -40.85 35.20 -16.72
N GLY A 6 -41.10 33.98 -16.26
CA GLY A 6 -42.39 33.30 -16.41
C GLY A 6 -42.35 31.80 -16.11
N ALA A 7 -42.29 31.43 -14.83
CA ALA A 7 -42.64 30.08 -14.36
C ALA A 7 -44.13 30.05 -14.00
N SER A 8 -44.86 28.98 -14.34
CA SER A 8 -46.12 28.61 -13.67
C SER A 8 -46.51 27.16 -13.99
N ALA A 9 -46.91 26.47 -12.93
CA ALA A 9 -47.28 25.07 -12.83
C ALA A 9 -48.61 24.71 -13.50
N GLY A 10 -48.82 23.42 -13.75
CA GLY A 10 -50.14 22.86 -14.08
C GLY A 10 -50.21 21.37 -13.72
N LEU A 11 -50.93 21.05 -12.65
CA LEU A 11 -51.35 19.70 -12.26
C LEU A 11 -52.39 19.15 -13.26
N ALA A 12 -52.32 17.85 -13.57
CA ALA A 12 -53.51 16.98 -13.71
C ALA A 12 -53.13 15.48 -13.82
N ARG A 13 -53.59 14.67 -12.84
CA ARG A 13 -53.92 13.23 -12.98
C ARG A 13 -55.45 13.17 -13.18
N PRO A 14 -56.06 12.22 -13.90
CA PRO A 14 -56.29 10.83 -13.44
C PRO A 14 -56.27 9.83 -14.66
N THR A 15 -56.52 8.52 -14.64
CA THR A 15 -57.49 7.68 -13.93
C THR A 15 -57.01 6.21 -13.85
N THR A 16 -57.43 5.61 -12.75
CA THR A 16 -57.52 4.19 -12.39
C THR A 16 -58.20 3.34 -13.46
N THR A 17 -57.62 2.18 -13.79
CA THR A 17 -58.38 1.00 -14.26
C THR A 17 -58.33 -0.06 -13.18
N THR A 18 -59.51 -0.37 -12.66
CA THR A 18 -59.81 -1.43 -11.72
C THR A 18 -60.18 -2.69 -12.50
N ALA A 19 -59.57 -3.84 -12.18
CA ALA A 19 -60.13 -5.15 -12.49
C ALA A 19 -59.84 -6.10 -11.30
N THR A 20 -60.91 -6.48 -10.63
CA THR A 20 -61.01 -7.37 -9.46
C THR A 20 -61.41 -8.79 -9.92
N PRO A 21 -61.52 -9.79 -9.04
CA PRO A 21 -60.50 -10.64 -8.44
C PRO A 21 -60.57 -12.10 -8.96
N SER A 22 -59.60 -12.96 -8.64
CA SER A 22 -59.87 -14.40 -8.60
C SER A 22 -58.91 -15.15 -7.66
N ALA A 23 -59.52 -15.76 -6.65
CA ALA A 23 -59.10 -16.91 -5.86
C ALA A 23 -57.66 -16.98 -5.32
N ALA A 24 -57.53 -16.90 -3.99
CA ALA A 24 -56.35 -17.36 -3.27
C ALA A 24 -56.26 -18.90 -3.29
N PRO A 25 -55.10 -19.48 -3.63
CA PRO A 25 -54.72 -20.81 -3.18
C PRO A 25 -53.62 -20.70 -2.13
N VAL A 26 -53.90 -21.26 -0.95
CA VAL A 26 -52.99 -21.88 0.03
C VAL A 26 -51.48 -21.57 -0.11
N MET A 27 -50.94 -20.85 0.88
CA MET A 27 -49.50 -20.76 1.13
C MET A 27 -48.92 -22.17 1.32
N GLN A 28 -48.29 -22.71 0.29
CA GLN A 28 -47.34 -23.80 0.45
C GLN A 28 -46.03 -23.18 0.97
N ALA A 29 -45.68 -23.46 2.23
CA ALA A 29 -44.42 -23.06 2.80
C ALA A 29 -43.28 -23.62 1.94
N ALA A 30 -42.42 -22.73 1.43
CA ALA A 30 -41.22 -23.11 0.70
C ALA A 30 -40.32 -23.95 1.64
N PRO A 31 -39.71 -25.04 1.14
CA PRO A 31 -38.72 -25.77 1.93
C PRO A 31 -37.58 -24.83 2.33
N PRO A 32 -37.01 -24.99 3.53
CA PRO A 32 -35.84 -24.21 3.92
C PRO A 32 -34.70 -24.45 2.92
N PRO A 33 -33.89 -23.43 2.59
CA PRO A 33 -32.73 -23.62 1.74
C PRO A 33 -31.82 -24.69 2.36
N PRO A 34 -31.17 -25.55 1.55
CA PRO A 34 -30.22 -26.50 2.09
C PRO A 34 -29.17 -25.73 2.88
N SER A 35 -28.99 -26.09 4.14
CA SER A 35 -27.89 -25.60 4.97
C SER A 35 -26.60 -25.94 4.23
N VAL A 36 -25.91 -24.89 3.78
CA VAL A 36 -24.62 -25.02 3.13
C VAL A 36 -23.68 -25.50 4.22
N ASP A 37 -23.47 -26.82 4.31
CA ASP A 37 -22.42 -27.40 5.12
C ASP A 37 -21.11 -26.85 4.57
N ALA A 38 -20.66 -25.73 5.12
CA ALA A 38 -19.34 -25.17 4.92
C ALA A 38 -18.36 -26.14 5.56
N THR A 39 -18.12 -27.24 4.84
CA THR A 39 -17.27 -28.34 5.27
C THR A 39 -15.92 -27.74 5.65
N GLY A 40 -15.39 -28.07 6.84
CA GLY A 40 -14.09 -27.54 7.30
C GLY A 40 -12.96 -27.72 6.28
N GLU A 41 -13.09 -28.68 5.37
CA GLU A 41 -12.21 -28.91 4.22
C GLU A 41 -12.23 -27.81 3.15
N ALA A 42 -13.39 -27.16 2.91
CA ALA A 42 -13.47 -25.97 2.09
C ALA A 42 -12.74 -24.79 2.76
N GLY A 43 -12.93 -24.62 4.08
CA GLY A 43 -12.19 -23.63 4.87
C GLY A 43 -10.68 -23.86 4.85
N ARG A 44 -10.23 -25.11 5.02
CA ARG A 44 -8.82 -25.51 4.98
C ARG A 44 -8.17 -25.22 3.62
N ARG A 45 -8.88 -25.48 2.52
CA ARG A 45 -8.40 -25.16 1.16
C ARG A 45 -8.26 -23.66 0.93
N VAL A 46 -9.20 -22.85 1.42
CA VAL A 46 -9.11 -21.38 1.34
C VAL A 46 -7.96 -20.87 2.21
N ALA A 47 -7.81 -21.38 3.43
CA ALA A 47 -6.72 -21.00 4.32
C ALA A 47 -5.33 -21.34 3.75
N ASN A 48 -5.17 -22.53 3.18
CA ASN A 48 -3.94 -22.93 2.49
C ASN A 48 -3.69 -22.04 1.28
N ARG A 49 -4.70 -21.80 0.43
CA ARG A 49 -4.56 -20.90 -0.72
C ARG A 49 -4.16 -19.49 -0.32
N LEU A 50 -4.71 -18.95 0.78
CA LEU A 50 -4.33 -17.65 1.31
C LEU A 50 -2.91 -17.64 1.90
N ARG A 51 -2.49 -18.74 2.54
CA ARG A 51 -1.11 -18.92 3.01
C ARG A 51 -0.15 -18.98 1.83
N ASP A 52 -0.43 -19.79 0.82
CA ASP A 52 0.36 -19.92 -0.39
C ASP A 52 0.47 -18.57 -1.13
N MET A 53 -0.60 -17.77 -1.16
CA MET A 53 -0.58 -16.41 -1.71
C MET A 53 0.31 -15.47 -0.88
N ARG A 54 0.22 -15.50 0.45
CA ARG A 54 1.09 -14.67 1.32
C ARG A 54 2.56 -15.10 1.23
N GLU A 55 2.82 -16.40 1.14
CA GLU A 55 4.16 -16.94 0.97
C GLU A 55 4.70 -16.60 -0.42
N ALA A 56 3.89 -16.69 -1.48
CA ALA A 56 4.26 -16.23 -2.82
C ALA A 56 4.53 -14.71 -2.86
N GLU A 57 3.78 -13.90 -2.12
CA GLU A 57 4.00 -12.46 -2.00
C GLU A 57 5.27 -12.13 -1.18
N GLN A 58 5.57 -12.91 -0.14
CA GLN A 58 6.85 -12.83 0.59
C GLN A 58 8.05 -13.31 -0.24
N VAL A 59 7.86 -14.31 -1.10
CA VAL A 59 8.90 -14.77 -2.04
C VAL A 59 9.09 -13.78 -3.20
N ASN A 60 8.08 -12.94 -3.48
CA ASN A 60 8.16 -11.92 -4.53
C ASN A 60 8.82 -10.60 -4.10
N VAL A 61 9.64 -10.61 -3.04
CA VAL A 61 10.58 -9.54 -2.70
C VAL A 61 11.76 -9.50 -3.70
N GLY A 62 11.80 -10.39 -4.71
CA GLY A 62 12.91 -10.56 -5.64
C GLY A 62 12.62 -10.35 -7.13
N SER A 63 11.45 -9.86 -7.56
CA SER A 63 11.24 -9.50 -8.97
C SER A 63 11.39 -7.98 -9.16
N GLY A 64 12.29 -7.58 -10.07
CA GLY A 64 12.73 -6.20 -10.26
C GLY A 64 11.58 -5.19 -10.28
N GLY A 65 11.59 -4.30 -9.29
CA GLY A 65 10.62 -3.23 -9.15
C GLY A 65 11.29 -1.87 -9.19
N ALA A 66 10.56 -0.88 -9.69
CA ALA A 66 10.88 0.53 -9.53
C ALA A 66 9.90 1.16 -8.54
N ARG A 67 10.39 2.03 -7.65
CA ARG A 67 9.58 2.79 -6.70
C ARG A 67 10.02 4.24 -6.68
N PHE A 68 9.07 5.15 -6.66
CA PHE A 68 9.33 6.57 -6.42
C PHE A 68 8.80 6.93 -5.03
N VAL A 69 9.67 7.44 -4.15
CA VAL A 69 9.34 7.74 -2.75
C VAL A 69 10.13 8.95 -2.28
N ALA A 70 9.48 9.94 -1.66
CA ALA A 70 10.14 11.14 -1.12
C ALA A 70 11.16 11.81 -2.07
N GLY A 71 10.92 11.79 -3.39
CA GLY A 71 11.84 12.36 -4.38
C GLY A 71 12.93 11.41 -4.90
N HIS A 72 12.98 10.17 -4.38
CA HIS A 72 13.95 9.15 -4.77
C HIS A 72 13.35 8.16 -5.77
N SER A 73 14.05 7.93 -6.88
CA SER A 73 13.71 6.87 -7.85
C SER A 73 14.57 5.65 -7.60
N LEU A 74 13.99 4.65 -6.93
CA LEU A 74 14.69 3.44 -6.48
C LEU A 74 14.38 2.26 -7.41
N MET A 75 15.42 1.52 -7.78
CA MET A 75 15.32 0.25 -8.48
C MET A 75 15.84 -0.89 -7.61
N LEU A 76 15.10 -1.99 -7.55
CA LEU A 76 15.55 -3.20 -6.86
C LEU A 76 16.62 -3.92 -7.70
N ARG A 77 17.85 -3.98 -7.19
CA ARG A 77 18.99 -4.67 -7.84
C ARG A 77 19.67 -5.59 -6.82
N GLY A 78 19.69 -6.89 -7.10
CA GLY A 78 20.36 -7.87 -6.23
C GLY A 78 19.84 -7.86 -4.79
N GLY A 79 18.54 -7.57 -4.57
CA GLY A 79 17.95 -7.47 -3.24
C GLY A 79 18.12 -6.11 -2.54
N THR A 80 18.75 -5.12 -3.19
CA THR A 80 18.96 -3.78 -2.63
C THR A 80 18.24 -2.73 -3.47
N TRP A 81 17.45 -1.88 -2.82
CA TRP A 81 16.81 -0.73 -3.44
C TRP A 81 17.84 0.37 -3.67
N THR A 82 18.15 0.68 -4.92
CA THR A 82 19.25 1.59 -5.27
C THR A 82 18.75 2.70 -6.18
N GLU A 83 19.15 3.95 -5.92
CA GLU A 83 18.97 5.03 -6.89
C GLU A 83 19.93 4.89 -8.08
N ASP A 84 19.48 5.32 -9.25
CA ASP A 84 20.35 5.48 -10.41
C ASP A 84 21.22 6.73 -10.33
N ASN A 85 22.34 6.71 -11.07
CA ASN A 85 23.26 7.84 -11.23
C ASN A 85 23.82 8.37 -9.89
N LEU A 86 24.04 7.47 -8.93
CA LEU A 86 24.71 7.84 -7.69
C LEU A 86 26.13 8.36 -7.99
N PRO A 87 26.53 9.51 -7.41
CA PRO A 87 27.82 10.13 -7.68
C PRO A 87 29.00 9.21 -7.30
N THR A 88 29.92 9.02 -8.23
CA THR A 88 31.20 8.34 -7.97
C THR A 88 32.04 9.18 -7.01
N GLY A 89 32.56 8.57 -5.94
CA GLY A 89 33.38 9.28 -4.95
C GLY A 89 32.61 10.04 -3.87
N ALA A 90 31.28 9.95 -3.85
CA ALA A 90 30.49 10.51 -2.75
C ALA A 90 30.80 9.82 -1.41
N ARG A 91 30.69 10.59 -0.33
CA ARG A 91 30.83 10.06 1.02
C ARG A 91 29.64 9.16 1.33
N VAL A 92 29.90 7.96 1.82
CA VAL A 92 28.87 6.97 2.13
C VAL A 92 28.74 6.82 3.64
N LEU A 93 27.54 7.08 4.17
CA LEU A 93 27.17 6.69 5.52
C LEU A 93 26.57 5.29 5.47
N ARG A 94 27.23 4.33 6.10
CA ARG A 94 26.68 2.98 6.29
C ARG A 94 25.90 2.93 7.58
N VAL A 95 24.69 2.38 7.53
CA VAL A 95 23.80 2.28 8.68
C VAL A 95 23.21 0.88 8.72
N ARG A 96 23.30 0.22 9.88
CA ARG A 96 22.65 -1.07 10.06
C ARG A 96 21.15 -0.92 10.17
N ALA A 97 20.39 -1.69 9.40
CA ALA A 97 18.93 -1.62 9.43
C ALA A 97 18.40 -1.93 10.83
N MET A 98 17.40 -1.16 11.28
CA MET A 98 16.75 -1.32 12.58
C MET A 98 17.67 -1.31 13.81
N ALA A 99 18.93 -0.87 13.66
CA ALA A 99 19.87 -0.69 14.78
C ALA A 99 19.69 0.68 15.45
N ARG A 100 20.45 0.95 16.52
CA ARG A 100 20.44 2.27 17.18
C ARG A 100 20.75 3.40 16.17
N SER A 101 21.77 3.19 15.33
CA SER A 101 22.19 4.13 14.29
C SER A 101 21.06 4.51 13.32
N TRP A 102 20.21 3.55 12.94
CA TRP A 102 19.00 3.80 12.14
C TRP A 102 18.02 4.76 12.81
N PHE A 103 17.73 4.53 14.09
CA PHE A 103 16.82 5.40 14.84
C PHE A 103 17.44 6.78 15.12
N THR A 104 18.75 6.85 15.33
CA THR A 104 19.47 8.13 15.43
C THR A 104 19.33 8.93 14.12
N LEU A 105 19.53 8.29 12.97
CA LEU A 105 19.33 8.93 11.66
C LEU A 105 17.90 9.46 11.49
N LEU A 106 16.89 8.65 11.83
CA LEU A 106 15.48 9.05 11.75
C LEU A 106 15.09 10.18 12.71
N ARG A 107 15.74 10.25 13.87
CA ARG A 107 15.54 11.33 14.85
C ARG A 107 16.13 12.64 14.35
N LEU A 108 17.31 12.60 13.74
CA LEU A 108 18.01 13.78 13.22
C LEU A 108 17.43 14.27 11.88
N ARG A 109 16.94 13.35 11.04
CA ARG A 109 16.34 13.66 9.73
C ARG A 109 15.00 12.92 9.55
N PRO A 110 13.90 13.41 10.15
CA PRO A 110 12.60 12.76 10.07
C PRO A 110 12.04 12.61 8.65
N ALA A 111 12.46 13.46 7.71
CA ALA A 111 12.07 13.37 6.30
C ALA A 111 12.51 12.05 5.64
N LEU A 112 13.53 11.37 6.18
CA LEU A 112 14.02 10.09 5.65
C LEU A 112 13.09 8.91 5.95
N ARG A 113 12.06 9.09 6.80
CA ARG A 113 11.13 8.00 7.18
C ARG A 113 10.52 7.31 5.97
N GLU A 114 10.08 8.08 4.98
CA GLU A 114 9.40 7.55 3.81
C GLU A 114 10.34 6.66 2.98
N VAL A 115 11.54 7.16 2.63
CA VAL A 115 12.51 6.38 1.84
C VAL A 115 13.02 5.17 2.61
N LEU A 116 13.22 5.30 3.92
CA LEU A 116 13.66 4.20 4.78
C LEU A 116 12.57 3.14 5.00
N SER A 117 11.29 3.47 4.81
CA SER A 117 10.19 2.50 4.92
C SER A 117 10.14 1.48 3.77
N VAL A 118 10.88 1.72 2.69
CA VAL A 118 10.86 0.87 1.48
C VAL A 118 11.38 -0.54 1.75
N GLY A 119 12.34 -0.70 2.66
CA GLY A 119 12.91 -2.00 3.03
C GLY A 119 14.15 -1.88 3.91
N HIS A 120 14.82 -3.01 4.14
CA HIS A 120 15.99 -3.11 5.02
C HIS A 120 17.34 -3.03 4.29
N SER A 121 17.32 -3.05 2.94
CA SER A 121 18.51 -2.88 2.10
C SER A 121 18.29 -1.77 1.08
N LEU A 122 18.96 -0.64 1.28
CA LEU A 122 18.75 0.60 0.53
C LEU A 122 20.07 1.31 0.24
N ARG A 123 20.16 1.96 -0.91
CA ARG A 123 21.26 2.87 -1.25
C ARG A 123 20.73 4.06 -2.04
N PHE A 124 20.70 5.22 -1.41
CA PHE A 124 20.11 6.42 -1.99
C PHE A 124 20.92 7.66 -1.64
N ARG A 125 20.79 8.68 -2.47
CA ARG A 125 21.47 9.95 -2.30
C ARG A 125 20.83 10.76 -1.18
N LEU A 126 21.64 11.33 -0.31
CA LEU A 126 21.19 12.37 0.63
C LEU A 126 21.26 13.75 -0.04
N ASP A 127 22.34 14.01 -0.77
CA ASP A 127 22.56 15.21 -1.60
C ASP A 127 23.67 14.95 -2.64
N ASN A 128 24.11 15.99 -3.36
CA ASN A 128 25.09 15.85 -4.45
C ASN A 128 26.45 15.23 -4.06
N GLY A 129 26.81 15.17 -2.77
CA GLY A 129 28.09 14.62 -2.31
C GLY A 129 27.98 13.47 -1.30
N ARG A 130 26.76 13.11 -0.89
CA ARG A 130 26.51 12.15 0.21
C ARG A 130 25.49 11.09 -0.17
N ILE A 131 25.79 9.86 0.22
CA ILE A 131 24.94 8.68 0.02
C ILE A 131 24.70 8.02 1.37
N ILE A 132 23.49 7.50 1.58
CA ILE A 132 23.15 6.64 2.71
C ILE A 132 23.02 5.21 2.17
N GLU A 133 23.74 4.28 2.78
CA GLU A 133 23.67 2.84 2.52
C GLU A 133 23.16 2.14 3.78
N VAL A 134 22.05 1.44 3.64
CA VAL A 134 21.41 0.65 4.69
C VAL A 134 21.53 -0.81 4.32
N SER A 135 22.05 -1.62 5.22
CA SER A 135 22.02 -3.08 5.12
C SER A 135 22.18 -3.72 6.49
N ASP A 136 21.76 -4.98 6.64
CA ASP A 136 21.98 -5.73 7.89
C ASP A 136 23.47 -5.99 8.19
N ALA A 137 24.30 -6.02 7.15
CA ALA A 137 25.74 -6.24 7.25
C ALA A 137 26.55 -4.98 7.60
N ALA A 138 25.91 -3.80 7.64
CA ALA A 138 26.59 -2.57 7.99
C ALA A 138 27.05 -2.58 9.47
N PRO A 139 28.16 -1.91 9.79
CA PRO A 139 28.60 -1.76 11.18
C PRO A 139 27.59 -0.93 11.97
N ASP A 140 27.68 -1.01 13.30
CA ASP A 140 26.93 -0.10 14.15
C ASP A 140 27.65 1.25 14.24
N THR A 141 27.16 2.20 13.44
CA THR A 141 27.76 3.52 13.30
C THR A 141 27.46 4.40 14.52
N ALA A 142 28.48 5.06 15.08
CA ALA A 142 28.31 5.88 16.27
C ALA A 142 27.44 7.11 16.00
N ASP A 143 26.66 7.55 17.00
CA ASP A 143 25.78 8.72 16.88
C ASP A 143 26.55 9.99 16.45
N SER A 144 27.76 10.19 16.97
CA SER A 144 28.61 11.35 16.61
C SER A 144 29.07 11.33 15.15
N GLU A 145 29.27 10.15 14.57
CA GLU A 145 29.62 9.98 13.16
C GLU A 145 28.41 10.31 12.27
N ILE A 146 27.21 9.86 12.67
CA ILE A 146 25.96 10.21 11.97
C ILE A 146 25.75 11.71 12.00
N GLU A 147 25.89 12.34 13.17
CA GLU A 147 25.77 13.80 13.30
C GLU A 147 26.79 14.54 12.42
N ALA A 148 28.05 14.12 12.44
CA ALA A 148 29.10 14.71 11.61
C ALA A 148 28.86 14.50 10.11
N PHE A 149 28.26 13.38 9.71
CA PHE A 149 27.90 13.12 8.33
C PHE A 149 26.75 13.99 7.83
N LEU A 150 25.81 14.35 8.72
CA LEU A 150 24.58 15.09 8.38
C LEU A 150 24.71 16.62 8.42
N ARG A 151 25.80 17.14 8.99
CA ARG A 151 26.17 18.57 8.94
C ARG A 151 26.63 18.95 7.54
#